data_AF-A0A9P1N7V4-F1
#
_entry.id   AF-A0A9P1N7V4-F1
#
_cell.length_a   1.000
_cell.length_b   1.000
_cell.length_c   1.000
_cell.angle_alpha   90.00
_cell.angle_beta   90.00
_cell.angle_gamma   90.00
#
_symmetry.space_group_name_H-M   'P 1'
#
loop_
_entity.id
_entity.type
_entity.pdbx_description
1 polymer ?
#
loop_
_entity_poly.entity_id
_entity_poly.type
_entity_poly.pdbx_seq_one_letter_code
_entity_poly.pdbx_strand_id
1 'polypeptide(L)'
;MRKINPYKLLKSQSKIEKEKGHIMQGILRGLPIMQKEEKYEIFLQNVTARDALYGTTEYEFGKMPDSNENPALAGAPLDFENPYEVAAHFNDLKRNNSDWFSSDTQEVFVSAAIYSAANTDAGGTTYLYETRQDVSYHISDMQFIIGIHKDDKLTLGQQVLDSVYSKFLVNFTKIGTPNDYWKPLNTSQMNYLVLEYDFSKSILPSMDTNYHEDIVDFWKINMTSYDREISKLKKFATKTPFYPGPVILEPTTELYFSIENTTNVFEGTTISTVLKEGTTFILTQWWFYVLVLLVILIILLGCYYCCRNRSEEQLPLIS
;
A
#
# COMPACT_ATOMS: atom_id res chain seq x y z
N MET A 1 24.49 -7.87 -18.47
CA MET A 1 24.39 -6.49 -17.94
C MET A 1 25.25 -6.20 -16.69
N ARG A 2 25.74 -7.21 -15.93
CA ARG A 2 26.47 -7.03 -14.66
C ARG A 2 27.72 -6.13 -14.67
N LYS A 3 28.28 -5.79 -15.83
CA LYS A 3 29.47 -4.92 -15.99
C LYS A 3 29.13 -3.52 -16.48
N ILE A 4 27.84 -3.21 -16.69
CA ILE A 4 27.39 -1.92 -17.19
C ILE A 4 27.23 -0.97 -15.99
N ASN A 5 27.63 0.30 -16.17
CA ASN A 5 27.42 1.34 -15.17
C ASN A 5 25.92 1.47 -14.84
N PRO A 6 25.51 1.42 -13.55
CA PRO A 6 24.12 1.52 -13.14
C PRO A 6 23.39 2.76 -13.67
N TYR A 7 24.06 3.91 -13.74
CA TYR A 7 23.50 5.13 -14.31
C TYR A 7 23.17 4.98 -15.80
N LYS A 8 24.02 4.28 -16.57
CA LYS A 8 23.73 3.98 -17.98
C LYS A 8 22.55 3.02 -18.11
N LEU A 9 22.47 2.03 -17.23
CA LEU A 9 21.35 1.09 -17.14
C LEU A 9 20.04 1.82 -16.85
N LEU A 10 20.01 2.69 -15.85
CA LEU A 10 18.83 3.48 -15.49
C LEU A 10 18.41 4.40 -16.64
N LYS A 11 19.37 5.10 -17.27
CA LYS A 11 19.08 5.94 -18.44
C LYS A 11 18.49 5.13 -19.61
N SER A 12 18.98 3.92 -19.83
CA SER A 12 18.43 3.01 -20.83
C SER A 12 17.03 2.51 -20.46
N GLN A 13 16.77 2.17 -19.20
CA GLN A 13 15.45 1.80 -18.71
C GLN A 13 14.45 2.95 -18.92
N SER A 14 14.76 4.16 -18.42
CA SER A 14 13.87 5.31 -18.58
C SER A 14 13.61 5.66 -20.05
N LYS A 15 14.60 5.44 -20.93
CA LYS A 15 14.41 5.61 -22.38
C LYS A 15 13.44 4.58 -22.95
N ILE A 16 13.59 3.31 -22.55
CA ILE A 16 12.70 2.23 -22.98
C ILE A 16 11.27 2.45 -22.47
N GLU A 17 11.11 2.85 -21.21
CA GLU A 17 9.80 3.17 -20.62
C GLU A 17 9.12 4.34 -21.35
N LYS A 18 9.84 5.45 -21.57
CA LYS A 18 9.28 6.65 -22.21
C LYS A 18 9.02 6.50 -23.71
N GLU A 19 9.92 5.86 -24.45
CA GLU A 19 9.83 5.81 -25.92
C GLU A 19 9.07 4.59 -26.44
N LYS A 20 9.00 3.51 -25.65
CA LYS A 20 8.40 2.25 -26.09
C LYS A 20 7.21 1.81 -25.23
N GLY A 21 6.85 2.57 -24.21
CA GLY A 21 5.77 2.19 -23.28
C GLY A 21 6.07 0.91 -22.49
N HIS A 22 7.32 0.44 -22.50
CA HIS A 22 7.71 -0.79 -21.82
C HIS A 22 7.96 -0.49 -20.35
N ILE A 23 6.93 -0.69 -19.53
CA ILE A 23 7.01 -0.53 -18.09
C ILE A 23 7.81 -1.71 -17.51
N MET A 24 8.95 -1.41 -16.85
CA MET A 24 9.71 -2.42 -16.11
C MET A 24 9.17 -2.59 -14.69
N GLN A 25 7.92 -3.04 -14.58
CA GLN A 25 7.23 -3.33 -13.32
C GLN A 25 6.83 -4.81 -13.25
N GLY A 26 6.59 -5.30 -12.03
CA GLY A 26 6.09 -6.66 -11.78
C GLY A 26 7.17 -7.72 -11.51
N ILE A 27 6.70 -8.93 -11.23
CA ILE A 27 7.55 -10.09 -10.93
C ILE A 27 7.87 -10.82 -12.23
N LEU A 28 9.16 -11.09 -12.46
CA LEU A 28 9.60 -12.00 -13.51
C LEU A 28 9.09 -13.42 -13.18
N ARG A 29 8.14 -13.91 -13.98
CA ARG A 29 7.65 -15.29 -13.87
C ARG A 29 8.80 -16.26 -14.19
N GLY A 30 9.29 -16.95 -13.18
CA GLY A 30 10.35 -17.94 -13.32
C GLY A 30 11.13 -18.18 -12.03
N LEU A 31 12.07 -19.11 -12.13
CA LEU A 31 12.87 -19.54 -10.98
C LEU A 31 13.67 -18.37 -10.39
N PRO A 32 13.82 -18.29 -9.06
CA PRO A 32 13.39 -19.29 -8.07
C PRO A 32 11.96 -19.06 -7.52
N ILE A 33 11.22 -18.07 -8.01
CA ILE A 33 9.94 -17.65 -7.40
C ILE A 33 8.79 -18.56 -7.83
N MET A 34 8.70 -18.89 -9.11
CA MET A 34 7.69 -19.79 -9.67
C MET A 34 8.29 -20.63 -10.80
N GLN A 35 7.67 -21.75 -11.16
CA GLN A 35 8.17 -22.51 -12.31
C GLN A 35 7.99 -21.68 -13.60
N LYS A 36 8.92 -21.84 -14.54
CA LYS A 36 8.80 -21.18 -15.85
C LYS A 36 7.53 -21.71 -16.52
N GLU A 37 6.65 -20.80 -16.96
CA GLU A 37 5.34 -21.10 -17.60
C GLU A 37 4.25 -21.66 -16.66
N GLU A 38 4.48 -21.68 -15.34
CA GLU A 38 3.43 -21.99 -14.37
C GLU A 38 2.33 -20.93 -14.41
N LYS A 39 1.07 -21.38 -14.35
CA LYS A 39 -0.08 -20.51 -14.17
C LYS A 39 -0.15 -20.03 -12.72
N TYR A 40 -0.45 -18.76 -12.53
CA TYR A 40 -0.73 -18.14 -11.23
C TYR A 40 -1.77 -18.94 -10.43
N GLU A 41 -2.81 -19.48 -11.06
CA GLU A 41 -3.79 -20.34 -10.38
C GLU A 41 -3.13 -21.57 -9.71
N ILE A 42 -2.18 -22.21 -10.40
CA ILE A 42 -1.43 -23.36 -9.86
C ILE A 42 -0.48 -22.90 -8.76
N PHE A 43 0.19 -21.76 -8.97
CA PHE A 43 1.07 -21.16 -7.96
C PHE A 43 0.32 -20.85 -6.66
N LEU A 44 -0.90 -20.32 -6.74
CA LEU A 44 -1.74 -19.99 -5.59
C LEU A 44 -2.23 -21.22 -4.82
N GLN A 45 -2.34 -22.39 -5.47
CA GLN A 45 -2.66 -23.65 -4.78
C GLN A 45 -1.49 -24.17 -3.93
N ASN A 46 -0.27 -23.72 -4.19
CA ASN A 46 0.95 -24.14 -3.49
C ASN A 46 1.44 -23.10 -2.47
N VAL A 47 0.56 -22.20 -2.02
CA VAL A 47 0.89 -21.19 -1.01
C VAL A 47 1.30 -21.86 0.30
N THR A 48 2.43 -21.41 0.85
CA THR A 48 2.80 -21.76 2.22
C THR A 48 1.99 -20.90 3.18
N ALA A 49 1.07 -21.54 3.91
CA ALA A 49 0.26 -20.90 4.93
C ALA A 49 1.09 -20.15 5.97
N ARG A 50 0.62 -18.95 6.30
CA ARG A 50 1.22 -18.08 7.32
C ARG A 50 0.14 -17.15 7.86
N ASP A 51 0.32 -16.68 9.09
CA ASP A 51 -0.52 -15.59 9.57
C ASP A 51 -0.18 -14.33 8.76
N ALA A 52 -1.21 -13.62 8.28
CA ALA A 52 -1.01 -12.47 7.40
C ALA A 52 -2.07 -11.38 7.57
N LEU A 53 -1.64 -10.13 7.41
CA LEU A 53 -2.49 -8.95 7.29
C LEU A 53 -2.45 -8.47 5.83
N TYR A 54 -3.63 -8.32 5.23
CA TYR A 54 -3.83 -7.71 3.92
C TYR A 54 -4.64 -6.44 4.09
N GLY A 55 -4.30 -5.41 3.34
CA GLY A 55 -4.86 -4.08 3.51
C GLY A 55 -4.94 -3.32 2.21
N THR A 56 -5.98 -2.50 2.08
CA THR A 56 -6.15 -1.53 1.00
C THR A 56 -6.64 -0.20 1.55
N THR A 57 -6.54 0.83 0.72
CA THR A 57 -7.17 2.14 0.91
C THR A 57 -8.41 2.24 0.01
N GLU A 58 -9.44 2.95 0.45
CA GLU A 58 -10.72 3.06 -0.27
C GLU A 58 -10.59 3.53 -1.73
N TYR A 59 -9.64 4.44 -2.00
CA TYR A 59 -9.46 4.98 -3.33
C TYR A 59 -8.18 4.52 -4.02
N GLU A 60 -7.17 3.95 -3.36
CA GLU A 60 -5.84 3.60 -3.94
C GLU A 60 -5.34 4.63 -4.98
N PHE A 61 -5.54 4.40 -6.28
CA PHE A 61 -5.11 5.28 -7.37
C PHE A 61 -6.21 6.19 -7.93
N GLY A 62 -7.38 6.18 -7.30
CA GLY A 62 -8.55 7.00 -7.57
C GLY A 62 -9.40 6.49 -8.73
N LYS A 63 -10.26 7.39 -9.24
CA LYS A 63 -11.14 7.13 -10.39
C LYS A 63 -10.60 7.69 -11.70
N MET A 64 -9.56 8.54 -11.64
CA MET A 64 -9.08 9.25 -12.82
C MET A 64 -8.43 8.26 -13.81
N PRO A 65 -8.78 8.35 -15.10
CA PRO A 65 -8.05 7.65 -16.13
C PRO A 65 -6.64 8.25 -16.17
N ASP A 66 -5.66 7.54 -15.64
CA ASP A 66 -4.28 7.87 -16.00
C ASP A 66 -4.14 7.60 -17.50
N SER A 67 -3.60 8.56 -18.24
CA SER A 67 -3.17 8.36 -19.63
C SER A 67 -2.23 7.15 -19.79
N ASN A 68 -1.70 6.63 -18.68
CA ASN A 68 -0.82 5.46 -18.60
C ASN A 68 -1.48 4.22 -17.97
N GLU A 69 -2.81 4.19 -17.77
CA GLU A 69 -3.50 3.00 -17.23
C GLU A 69 -3.18 1.77 -18.09
N ASN A 70 -2.81 0.67 -17.42
CA ASN A 70 -2.57 -0.62 -18.06
C ASN A 70 -3.48 -1.69 -17.46
N PRO A 71 -4.72 -1.83 -17.97
CA PRO A 71 -5.71 -2.74 -17.38
C PRO A 71 -5.34 -4.22 -17.42
N ALA A 72 -4.30 -4.60 -18.18
CA ALA A 72 -3.78 -5.95 -18.15
C ALA A 72 -3.17 -6.34 -16.79
N LEU A 73 -2.79 -5.36 -15.97
CA LEU A 73 -2.22 -5.59 -14.63
C LEU A 73 -3.28 -6.13 -13.66
N ALA A 74 -4.50 -5.56 -13.66
CA ALA A 74 -5.63 -6.09 -12.89
C ALA A 74 -5.97 -7.54 -13.22
N GLY A 75 -5.75 -7.96 -14.47
CA GLY A 75 -5.91 -9.33 -14.94
C GLY A 75 -4.72 -10.26 -14.66
N ALA A 76 -3.59 -9.76 -14.17
CA ALA A 76 -2.36 -10.54 -14.04
C ALA A 76 -2.50 -11.78 -13.13
N PRO A 77 -3.23 -11.73 -11.99
CA PRO A 77 -3.47 -12.91 -11.15
C PRO A 77 -4.40 -13.96 -11.80
N LEU A 78 -5.06 -13.63 -12.92
CA LEU A 78 -6.09 -14.46 -13.55
C LEU A 78 -5.61 -15.22 -14.80
N ASP A 79 -4.32 -15.08 -15.15
CA ASP A 79 -3.69 -15.79 -16.28
C ASP A 79 -4.44 -15.72 -17.62
N PHE A 80 -4.94 -14.54 -17.97
CA PHE A 80 -5.60 -14.34 -19.26
C PHE A 80 -4.72 -14.75 -20.44
N GLU A 81 -5.29 -15.50 -21.38
CA GLU A 81 -4.62 -15.90 -22.62
C GLU A 81 -4.52 -14.73 -23.62
N ASN A 82 -5.42 -13.74 -23.50
CA ASN A 82 -5.59 -12.60 -24.39
C ASN A 82 -5.57 -11.28 -23.60
N PRO A 83 -4.49 -10.96 -22.85
CA PRO A 83 -4.46 -9.82 -21.94
C PRO A 83 -4.63 -8.47 -22.66
N TYR A 84 -4.25 -8.36 -23.94
CA TYR A 84 -4.42 -7.15 -24.74
C TYR A 84 -5.88 -6.88 -25.09
N GLU A 85 -6.60 -7.90 -25.55
CA GLU A 85 -8.02 -7.78 -25.89
C GLU A 85 -8.86 -7.53 -24.63
N VAL A 86 -8.54 -8.20 -23.53
CA VAL A 86 -9.14 -7.96 -22.22
C VAL A 86 -8.93 -6.50 -21.81
N ALA A 87 -7.70 -5.99 -21.87
CA ALA A 87 -7.41 -4.61 -21.48
C ALA A 87 -8.11 -3.58 -22.39
N ALA A 88 -8.15 -3.82 -23.69
CA ALA A 88 -8.88 -2.98 -24.63
C ALA A 88 -10.39 -2.97 -24.33
N HIS A 89 -10.98 -4.14 -24.04
CA HIS A 89 -12.38 -4.27 -23.67
C HIS A 89 -12.70 -3.51 -22.38
N PHE A 90 -11.85 -3.62 -21.35
CA PHE A 90 -12.00 -2.84 -20.13
C PHE A 90 -11.98 -1.33 -20.41
N ASN A 91 -11.04 -0.86 -21.23
CA ASN A 91 -10.94 0.56 -21.58
C ASN A 91 -12.20 1.07 -22.26
N ASP A 92 -12.80 0.29 -23.16
CA ASP A 92 -14.05 0.64 -23.82
C ASP A 92 -15.23 0.68 -22.84
N LEU A 93 -15.29 -0.22 -21.87
CA LEU A 93 -16.29 -0.18 -20.79
C LEU A 93 -16.08 1.04 -19.89
N LYS A 94 -14.86 1.31 -19.44
CA LYS A 94 -14.54 2.42 -18.54
C LYS A 94 -14.81 3.79 -19.18
N ARG A 95 -14.56 3.96 -20.48
CA ARG A 95 -14.91 5.19 -21.22
C ARG A 95 -16.39 5.56 -21.12
N ASN A 96 -17.25 4.55 -20.99
CA ASN A 96 -18.70 4.73 -20.84
C ASN A 96 -19.15 4.77 -19.37
N ASN A 97 -18.25 4.61 -18.41
CA ASN A 97 -18.54 4.51 -16.98
C ASN A 97 -17.52 5.31 -16.17
N SER A 98 -17.66 6.64 -16.16
CA SER A 98 -16.71 7.56 -15.50
C SER A 98 -16.57 7.36 -13.98
N ASP A 99 -17.55 6.71 -13.35
CA ASP A 99 -17.55 6.47 -11.90
C ASP A 99 -16.72 5.25 -11.49
N TRP A 100 -16.27 4.43 -12.45
CA TRP A 100 -15.45 3.26 -12.17
C TRP A 100 -14.06 3.65 -11.69
N PHE A 101 -13.56 2.93 -10.69
CA PHE A 101 -12.17 3.00 -10.26
C PHE A 101 -11.19 2.76 -11.42
N SER A 102 -9.99 3.33 -11.33
CA SER A 102 -8.90 3.01 -12.26
C SER A 102 -8.61 1.51 -12.29
N SER A 103 -8.06 1.02 -13.41
CA SER A 103 -7.62 -0.37 -13.47
C SER A 103 -6.60 -0.72 -12.39
N ASP A 104 -5.70 0.19 -12.04
CA ASP A 104 -4.70 -0.01 -10.97
C ASP A 104 -5.37 -0.15 -9.58
N THR A 105 -6.42 0.62 -9.30
CA THR A 105 -7.18 0.46 -8.06
C THR A 105 -7.91 -0.89 -8.02
N GLN A 106 -8.52 -1.29 -9.14
CA GLN A 106 -9.18 -2.58 -9.24
C GLN A 106 -8.18 -3.75 -9.12
N GLU A 107 -6.96 -3.62 -9.64
CA GLU A 107 -5.88 -4.60 -9.46
C GLU A 107 -5.59 -4.83 -7.99
N VAL A 108 -5.47 -3.76 -7.20
CA VAL A 108 -5.18 -3.86 -5.77
C VAL A 108 -6.30 -4.61 -5.04
N PHE A 109 -7.55 -4.28 -5.31
CA PHE A 109 -8.70 -4.96 -4.69
C PHE A 109 -8.79 -6.44 -5.10
N VAL A 110 -8.65 -6.74 -6.40
CA VAL A 110 -8.64 -8.12 -6.91
C VAL A 110 -7.49 -8.93 -6.32
N SER A 111 -6.29 -8.34 -6.25
CA SER A 111 -5.11 -8.99 -5.68
C SER A 111 -5.26 -9.24 -4.19
N ALA A 112 -5.75 -8.25 -3.43
CA ALA A 112 -6.03 -8.41 -2.01
C ALA A 112 -7.04 -9.54 -1.76
N ALA A 113 -8.12 -9.60 -2.53
CA ALA A 113 -9.12 -10.66 -2.42
C ALA A 113 -8.53 -12.05 -2.75
N ILE A 114 -7.84 -12.19 -3.89
CA ILE A 114 -7.30 -13.48 -4.34
C ILE A 114 -6.20 -13.99 -3.41
N TYR A 115 -5.25 -13.14 -3.02
CA TYR A 115 -4.11 -13.58 -2.22
C TYR A 115 -4.45 -13.83 -0.75
N SER A 116 -5.36 -13.02 -0.18
CA SER A 116 -5.85 -13.26 1.18
C SER A 116 -6.68 -14.55 1.26
N ALA A 117 -7.52 -14.82 0.27
CA ALA A 117 -8.27 -16.08 0.18
C ALA A 117 -7.32 -17.27 0.01
N ALA A 118 -6.37 -17.21 -0.92
CA ALA A 118 -5.42 -18.30 -1.15
C ALA A 118 -4.58 -18.65 0.10
N ASN A 119 -4.14 -17.65 0.86
CA ASN A 119 -3.43 -17.88 2.12
C ASN A 119 -4.34 -18.53 3.19
N THR A 120 -5.60 -18.10 3.26
CA THR A 120 -6.60 -18.66 4.20
C THR A 120 -6.95 -20.09 3.86
N ASP A 121 -7.21 -20.38 2.58
CA ASP A 121 -7.55 -21.71 2.09
C ASP A 121 -6.39 -22.71 2.24
N ALA A 122 -5.13 -22.21 2.23
CA ALA A 122 -3.95 -23.00 2.57
C ALA A 122 -3.81 -23.30 4.08
N GLY A 123 -4.64 -22.69 4.93
CA GLY A 123 -4.65 -22.87 6.39
C GLY A 123 -3.99 -21.75 7.19
N GLY A 124 -3.68 -20.60 6.58
CA GLY A 124 -3.13 -19.43 7.28
C GLY A 124 -4.20 -18.62 8.00
N THR A 125 -3.86 -17.98 9.12
CA THR A 125 -4.75 -17.01 9.77
C THR A 125 -4.64 -15.66 9.08
N THR A 126 -5.60 -15.34 8.23
CA THR A 126 -5.58 -14.10 7.46
C THR A 126 -6.52 -13.06 8.06
N TYR A 127 -6.12 -11.80 8.03
CA TYR A 127 -6.94 -10.65 8.38
C TYR A 127 -6.93 -9.67 7.21
N LEU A 128 -8.11 -9.25 6.76
CA LEU A 128 -8.28 -8.29 5.68
C LEU A 128 -8.88 -6.99 6.23
N TYR A 129 -8.40 -5.84 5.76
CA TYR A 129 -8.98 -4.54 6.08
C TYR A 129 -8.97 -3.58 4.90
N GLU A 130 -9.79 -2.55 5.02
CA GLU A 130 -9.77 -1.38 4.16
C GLU A 130 -9.78 -0.12 5.01
N THR A 131 -8.88 0.82 4.75
CA THR A 131 -8.97 2.15 5.38
C THR A 131 -9.96 3.04 4.63
N ARG A 132 -10.90 3.66 5.34
CA ARG A 132 -11.79 4.69 4.83
C ARG A 132 -11.65 5.92 5.71
N GLN A 133 -10.72 6.79 5.37
CA GLN A 133 -10.48 8.05 6.08
C GLN A 133 -10.71 9.18 5.10
N ASP A 134 -10.93 10.41 5.59
CA ASP A 134 -11.12 11.60 4.74
C ASP A 134 -10.04 11.76 3.64
N VAL A 135 -8.84 11.20 3.87
CA VAL A 135 -7.81 11.00 2.85
C VAL A 135 -7.41 9.52 2.80
N SER A 136 -7.96 8.78 1.82
CA SER A 136 -7.72 7.34 1.66
C SER A 136 -7.28 6.98 0.24
N TYR A 137 -6.04 7.34 -0.09
CA TYR A 137 -5.40 7.04 -1.37
C TYR A 137 -4.14 6.21 -1.12
N HIS A 138 -3.52 5.72 -2.19
CA HIS A 138 -2.30 4.92 -2.14
C HIS A 138 -1.25 5.57 -1.24
N ILE A 139 -0.74 4.81 -0.26
CA ILE A 139 0.25 5.21 0.76
C ILE A 139 -0.31 6.14 1.87
N SER A 140 -1.54 6.66 1.76
CA SER A 140 -2.07 7.61 2.74
C SER A 140 -2.29 7.02 4.12
N ASP A 141 -2.40 5.70 4.24
CA ASP A 141 -2.56 4.98 5.50
C ASP A 141 -1.20 4.68 6.17
N MET A 142 -0.12 4.62 5.40
CA MET A 142 1.24 4.36 5.87
C MET A 142 1.70 5.37 6.92
N GLN A 143 1.28 6.63 6.82
CA GLN A 143 1.63 7.67 7.80
C GLN A 143 1.22 7.32 9.24
N PHE A 144 0.11 6.60 9.41
CA PHE A 144 -0.41 6.15 10.71
C PHE A 144 0.22 4.84 11.19
N ILE A 145 0.88 4.11 10.28
CA ILE A 145 1.65 2.91 10.59
C ILE A 145 3.05 3.30 11.06
N ILE A 146 3.72 4.19 10.32
CA ILE A 146 5.12 4.57 10.58
C ILE A 146 5.27 5.79 11.50
N GLY A 147 4.18 6.49 11.81
CA GLY A 147 4.18 7.69 12.66
C GLY A 147 4.83 8.91 12.00
N ILE A 148 4.72 9.04 10.67
CA ILE A 148 5.24 10.20 9.92
C ILE A 148 4.06 10.90 9.25
N HIS A 149 3.51 11.89 9.92
CA HIS A 149 2.36 12.66 9.44
C HIS A 149 2.79 13.75 8.47
N LYS A 150 2.09 13.85 7.34
CA LYS A 150 2.29 14.94 6.38
C LYS A 150 1.63 16.24 6.84
N ASP A 151 0.53 16.13 7.57
CA ASP A 151 -0.29 17.26 8.00
C ASP A 151 -0.01 17.64 9.46
N ASP A 152 0.17 18.93 9.72
CA ASP A 152 0.38 19.47 11.07
C ASP A 152 -0.88 19.39 11.96
N LYS A 153 -2.05 19.11 11.36
CA LYS A 153 -3.34 19.08 12.05
C LYS A 153 -4.18 17.88 11.61
N LEU A 154 -4.08 16.80 12.38
CA LEU A 154 -4.94 15.63 12.23
C LEU A 154 -6.36 15.92 12.74
N THR A 155 -7.37 15.40 12.03
CA THR A 155 -8.74 15.33 12.54
C THR A 155 -8.81 14.44 13.79
N LEU A 156 -9.89 14.53 14.58
CA LEU A 156 -10.02 13.67 15.77
C LEU A 156 -10.01 12.18 15.38
N GLY A 157 -10.62 11.82 14.24
CA GLY A 157 -10.58 10.46 13.71
C GLY A 157 -9.16 10.01 13.38
N GLN A 158 -8.39 10.85 12.71
CA GLN A 158 -6.99 10.59 12.38
C GLN A 158 -6.08 10.51 13.62
N GLN A 159 -6.33 11.32 14.65
CA GLN A 159 -5.61 11.24 15.94
C GLN A 159 -5.87 9.89 16.63
N VAL A 160 -7.11 9.40 16.57
CA VAL A 160 -7.43 8.06 17.09
C VAL A 160 -6.74 7.00 16.25
N LEU A 161 -6.84 7.08 14.91
CA LEU A 161 -6.19 6.15 14.00
C LEU A 161 -4.68 6.06 14.27
N ASP A 162 -4.00 7.19 14.40
CA ASP A 162 -2.59 7.28 14.75
C ASP A 162 -2.25 6.52 16.05
N SER A 163 -3.14 6.62 17.04
CA SER A 163 -2.95 5.96 18.34
C SER A 163 -3.27 4.46 18.37
N VAL A 164 -4.01 3.93 17.40
CA VAL A 164 -4.51 2.53 17.40
C VAL A 164 -3.94 1.67 16.29
N TYR A 165 -3.61 2.23 15.14
CA TYR A 165 -3.31 1.44 13.95
C TYR A 165 -1.97 0.72 14.07
N SER A 166 -0.93 1.43 14.53
CA SER A 166 0.35 0.82 14.89
C SER A 166 0.21 -0.28 15.95
N LYS A 167 -0.76 -0.16 16.87
CA LYS A 167 -1.03 -1.19 17.88
C LYS A 167 -1.62 -2.46 17.28
N PHE A 168 -2.45 -2.39 16.24
CA PHE A 168 -2.93 -3.59 15.55
C PHE A 168 -1.77 -4.40 14.96
N LEU A 169 -0.80 -3.72 14.34
CA LEU A 169 0.39 -4.36 13.80
C LEU A 169 1.29 -4.94 14.91
N VAL A 170 1.48 -4.21 16.00
CA VAL A 170 2.24 -4.69 17.16
C VAL A 170 1.56 -5.91 17.80
N ASN A 171 0.24 -5.89 17.97
CA ASN A 171 -0.50 -7.02 18.53
C ASN A 171 -0.41 -8.23 17.60
N PHE A 172 -0.68 -8.06 16.31
CA PHE A 172 -0.57 -9.13 15.33
C PHE A 172 0.82 -9.78 15.34
N THR A 173 1.89 -8.98 15.34
CA THR A 173 3.26 -9.51 15.37
C THR A 173 3.64 -10.19 16.69
N LYS A 174 3.02 -9.80 17.81
CA LYS A 174 3.30 -10.39 19.14
C LYS A 174 2.48 -11.64 19.45
N ILE A 175 1.19 -11.62 19.13
CA ILE A 175 0.21 -12.61 19.59
C ILE A 175 -0.65 -13.19 18.47
N GLY A 176 -0.35 -12.89 17.20
CA GLY A 176 -1.05 -13.43 16.03
C GLY A 176 -2.43 -12.80 15.77
N THR A 177 -2.97 -12.01 16.71
CA THR A 177 -4.28 -11.36 16.59
C THR A 177 -4.13 -9.83 16.67
N PRO A 178 -4.60 -9.05 15.68
CA PRO A 178 -4.49 -7.59 15.71
C PRO A 178 -5.41 -6.96 16.76
N ASN A 179 -6.64 -7.46 16.88
CA ASN A 179 -7.64 -7.04 17.87
C ASN A 179 -8.75 -8.10 18.01
N ASP A 180 -9.37 -8.21 19.19
CA ASP A 180 -10.45 -9.17 19.48
C ASP A 180 -11.70 -9.01 18.60
N TYR A 181 -12.05 -7.78 18.21
CA TYR A 181 -13.21 -7.55 17.33
C TYR A 181 -12.89 -7.76 15.85
N TRP A 182 -11.61 -7.68 15.46
CA TRP A 182 -11.18 -7.92 14.09
C TRP A 182 -11.10 -9.43 13.85
N LYS A 183 -12.13 -9.98 13.20
CA LYS A 183 -12.20 -11.42 12.97
C LYS A 183 -11.30 -11.84 11.80
N PRO A 184 -10.68 -13.04 11.87
CA PRO A 184 -10.02 -13.63 10.72
C PRO A 184 -10.94 -13.71 9.50
N LEU A 185 -10.34 -13.72 8.32
CA LEU A 185 -11.02 -13.83 7.04
C LEU A 185 -11.75 -15.19 6.94
N ASN A 186 -13.04 -15.13 6.63
CA ASN A 186 -13.85 -16.22 6.14
C ASN A 186 -14.01 -16.04 4.63
N THR A 187 -13.39 -16.92 3.85
CA THR A 187 -13.35 -16.83 2.39
C THR A 187 -14.72 -16.97 1.74
N SER A 188 -15.72 -17.54 2.42
CA SER A 188 -17.10 -17.62 1.93
C SER A 188 -17.87 -16.29 2.07
N GLN A 189 -17.47 -15.43 3.00
CA GLN A 189 -18.10 -14.13 3.24
C GLN A 189 -17.23 -12.95 2.76
N MET A 190 -15.95 -13.21 2.50
CA MET A 190 -14.92 -12.20 2.26
C MET A 190 -15.03 -11.04 3.26
N ASN A 191 -15.12 -11.39 4.56
CA ASN A 191 -15.24 -10.38 5.61
C ASN A 191 -13.92 -9.62 5.81
N TYR A 192 -14.05 -8.34 6.12
CA TYR A 192 -12.92 -7.43 6.29
C TYR A 192 -13.25 -6.37 7.34
N LEU A 193 -12.22 -5.78 7.93
CA LEU A 193 -12.38 -4.63 8.81
C LEU A 193 -12.44 -3.35 7.97
N VAL A 194 -13.54 -2.60 8.08
CA VAL A 194 -13.59 -1.20 7.63
C VAL A 194 -12.94 -0.34 8.72
N LEU A 195 -11.76 0.22 8.44
CA LEU A 195 -11.02 1.06 9.36
C LEU A 195 -11.35 2.53 9.10
N GLU A 196 -12.45 2.98 9.70
CA GLU A 196 -12.98 4.34 9.62
C GLU A 196 -13.20 4.93 11.01
N TYR A 197 -12.80 6.19 11.19
CA TYR A 197 -13.12 6.97 12.39
C TYR A 197 -13.67 8.32 11.96
N ASP A 198 -14.98 8.49 12.03
CA ASP A 198 -15.63 9.78 11.81
C ASP A 198 -16.62 10.07 12.95
N PHE A 199 -16.13 10.79 13.95
CA PHE A 199 -16.93 11.17 15.12
C PHE A 199 -18.05 12.16 14.79
N SER A 200 -17.94 12.92 13.69
CA SER A 200 -19.00 13.83 13.27
C SER A 200 -20.21 13.08 12.72
N LYS A 201 -19.95 11.92 12.09
CA LYS A 201 -20.97 11.01 11.56
C LYS A 201 -21.26 9.81 12.47
N SER A 202 -20.62 9.75 13.65
CA SER A 202 -20.71 8.59 14.58
C SER A 202 -20.27 7.26 13.95
N ILE A 203 -19.28 7.30 13.05
CA ILE A 203 -18.71 6.12 12.42
C ILE A 203 -17.48 5.66 13.20
N LEU A 204 -17.44 4.36 13.49
CA LEU A 204 -16.36 3.65 14.15
C LEU A 204 -15.98 2.41 13.32
N PRO A 205 -14.79 1.82 13.53
CA PRO A 205 -14.40 0.64 12.79
C PRO A 205 -15.36 -0.52 13.01
N SER A 206 -15.66 -1.24 11.94
CA SER A 206 -16.63 -2.33 11.96
C SER A 206 -16.21 -3.43 10.99
N MET A 207 -16.65 -4.65 11.28
CA MET A 207 -16.54 -5.75 10.32
C MET A 207 -17.63 -5.59 9.27
N ASP A 208 -17.25 -5.78 8.02
CA ASP A 208 -18.16 -5.83 6.86
C ASP A 208 -17.88 -7.11 6.04
N THR A 209 -18.74 -7.40 5.07
CA THR A 209 -18.69 -8.59 4.21
C THR A 209 -18.65 -8.20 2.73
N ASN A 210 -18.41 -9.17 1.84
CA ASN A 210 -18.43 -8.98 0.39
C ASN A 210 -17.39 -7.95 -0.09
N TYR A 211 -16.17 -8.03 0.45
CA TYR A 211 -15.07 -7.14 0.08
C TYR A 211 -14.94 -6.98 -1.44
N HIS A 212 -15.29 -5.79 -1.95
CA HIS A 212 -15.30 -5.41 -3.36
C HIS A 212 -15.88 -6.46 -4.32
N GLU A 213 -16.93 -7.19 -3.90
CA GLU A 213 -17.50 -8.32 -4.65
C GLU A 213 -17.79 -7.96 -6.13
N ASP A 214 -18.42 -6.81 -6.40
CA ASP A 214 -18.72 -6.36 -7.76
C ASP A 214 -17.48 -6.23 -8.66
N ILE A 215 -16.38 -5.71 -8.12
CA ILE A 215 -15.11 -5.55 -8.86
C ILE A 215 -14.44 -6.89 -9.03
N VAL A 216 -14.39 -7.69 -7.96
CA VAL A 216 -13.76 -9.02 -7.95
C VAL A 216 -14.47 -9.94 -8.95
N ASP A 217 -15.79 -9.96 -8.95
CA ASP A 217 -16.60 -10.78 -9.87
C ASP A 217 -16.52 -10.27 -11.30
N PHE A 218 -16.48 -8.95 -11.51
CA PHE A 218 -16.24 -8.41 -12.84
C PHE A 218 -14.96 -8.97 -13.48
N TRP A 219 -13.85 -9.01 -12.75
CA TRP A 219 -12.60 -9.58 -13.27
C TRP A 219 -12.63 -11.13 -13.35
N LYS A 220 -13.06 -11.80 -12.28
CA LYS A 220 -13.04 -13.28 -12.19
C LYS A 220 -14.07 -13.96 -13.08
N ILE A 221 -15.21 -13.34 -13.33
CA ILE A 221 -16.32 -13.92 -14.09
C ILE A 221 -16.39 -13.28 -15.47
N ASN A 222 -16.59 -11.97 -15.55
CA ASN A 222 -16.90 -11.31 -16.82
C ASN A 222 -15.66 -11.25 -17.72
N MET A 223 -14.55 -10.70 -17.23
CA MET A 223 -13.32 -10.57 -18.02
C MET A 223 -12.71 -11.93 -18.36
N THR A 224 -12.80 -12.90 -17.46
CA THR A 224 -12.40 -14.29 -17.73
C THR A 224 -13.27 -14.96 -18.80
N SER A 225 -14.57 -14.68 -18.80
CA SER A 225 -15.48 -15.20 -19.85
C SER A 225 -15.16 -14.58 -21.21
N TYR A 226 -14.92 -13.26 -21.24
CA TYR A 226 -14.50 -12.55 -22.45
C TYR A 226 -13.17 -13.11 -23.00
N ASP A 227 -12.17 -13.32 -22.16
CA ASP A 227 -10.90 -13.95 -22.55
C ASP A 227 -11.11 -15.31 -23.24
N ARG A 228 -11.96 -16.16 -22.67
CA ARG A 228 -12.30 -17.47 -23.25
C ARG A 228 -13.00 -17.35 -24.61
N GLU A 229 -13.84 -16.34 -24.81
CA GLU A 229 -14.49 -16.08 -26.09
C GLU A 229 -13.48 -15.66 -27.16
N ILE A 230 -12.54 -14.77 -26.82
CA ILE A 230 -11.45 -14.38 -27.71
C ILE A 230 -10.59 -15.59 -28.09
N SER A 231 -10.22 -16.43 -27.11
CA SER A 231 -9.48 -17.67 -27.39
C SER A 231 -10.24 -18.61 -28.34
N LYS A 232 -11.56 -18.71 -28.23
CA LYS A 232 -12.37 -19.48 -29.20
C LYS A 232 -12.30 -18.85 -30.60
N LEU A 233 -12.52 -17.54 -30.72
CA LEU A 233 -12.46 -16.83 -32.00
C LEU A 233 -11.10 -16.97 -32.69
N LYS A 234 -10.00 -16.85 -31.94
CA LYS A 234 -8.63 -17.01 -32.46
C LYS A 234 -8.31 -18.44 -32.89
N LYS A 235 -8.94 -19.47 -32.30
CA LYS A 235 -8.79 -20.86 -32.77
C LYS A 235 -9.42 -21.07 -34.15
N PHE A 236 -10.48 -20.34 -34.47
CA PHE A 236 -11.13 -20.39 -35.79
C PHE A 236 -10.46 -19.47 -36.82
N ALA A 237 -9.85 -18.37 -36.37
CA ALA A 237 -9.06 -17.48 -37.20
C ALA A 237 -7.58 -17.90 -37.15
N THR A 238 -7.13 -18.78 -38.04
CA THR A 238 -5.72 -19.21 -38.12
C THR A 238 -4.75 -18.01 -38.16
N LYS A 239 -4.21 -17.62 -37.02
CA LYS A 239 -3.02 -16.77 -36.88
C LYS A 239 -2.34 -17.01 -35.52
N THR A 240 -1.02 -16.90 -35.59
CA THR A 240 0.01 -17.29 -34.61
C THR A 240 -0.25 -16.87 -33.15
N PRO A 241 0.10 -17.73 -32.18
CA PRO A 241 0.02 -17.39 -30.75
C PRO A 241 0.98 -16.24 -30.43
N PHE A 242 0.46 -15.23 -29.74
CA PHE A 242 1.25 -14.14 -29.16
C PHE A 242 1.73 -14.60 -27.78
N TYR A 243 3.04 -14.55 -27.52
CA TYR A 243 3.60 -14.88 -26.21
C TYR A 243 3.19 -13.82 -25.17
N PRO A 244 2.98 -14.19 -23.89
CA PRO A 244 2.73 -13.25 -22.80
C PRO A 244 4.03 -12.50 -22.48
N GLY A 245 4.30 -11.44 -23.23
CA GLY A 245 5.26 -10.41 -22.88
C GLY A 245 4.56 -9.19 -22.26
N PRO A 246 5.29 -8.29 -21.61
CA PRO A 246 4.72 -7.08 -21.02
C PRO A 246 3.92 -6.29 -22.06
N VAL A 247 2.75 -5.82 -21.65
CA VAL A 247 1.78 -5.11 -22.48
C VAL A 247 2.39 -3.81 -23.01
N ILE A 248 2.51 -3.73 -24.34
CA ILE A 248 2.79 -2.48 -25.07
C ILE A 248 1.44 -1.94 -25.55
N LEU A 249 0.94 -0.88 -24.92
CA LEU A 249 -0.05 -0.02 -25.57
C LEU A 249 0.74 1.00 -26.39
N GLU A 250 0.53 1.05 -27.71
CA GLU A 250 1.13 2.11 -28.51
C GLU A 250 0.56 3.46 -28.06
N PRO A 251 1.41 4.47 -27.77
CA PRO A 251 0.92 5.78 -27.38
C PRO A 251 0.19 6.41 -28.56
N THR A 252 -1.10 6.70 -28.39
CA THR A 252 -1.85 7.53 -29.32
C THR A 252 -1.31 8.97 -29.26
N THR A 253 -0.53 9.33 -30.27
CA THR A 253 -0.20 10.70 -30.75
C THR A 253 -0.32 11.88 -29.77
N GLU A 254 0.87 12.31 -29.30
CA GLU A 254 1.33 13.68 -28.97
C GLU A 254 0.36 14.73 -28.43
N LEU A 255 0.54 15.09 -27.15
CA LEU A 255 0.26 16.44 -26.64
C LEU A 255 1.56 17.01 -26.05
N TYR A 256 2.20 17.92 -26.79
CA TYR A 256 3.39 18.65 -26.34
C TYR A 256 3.01 19.62 -25.21
N PHE A 257 3.62 19.47 -24.03
CA PHE A 257 3.69 20.54 -23.04
C PHE A 257 5.15 20.96 -22.84
N SER A 258 5.40 22.25 -23.05
CA SER A 258 6.68 22.93 -22.85
C SER A 258 7.02 23.02 -21.36
N ILE A 259 8.21 22.55 -20.99
CA ILE A 259 8.77 22.70 -19.64
C ILE A 259 9.48 24.06 -19.57
N GLU A 260 8.94 24.99 -18.79
CA GLU A 260 9.71 26.16 -18.33
C GLU A 260 10.58 25.77 -17.13
N ASN A 261 11.89 25.98 -17.30
CA ASN A 261 12.90 25.88 -16.26
C ASN A 261 12.73 27.02 -15.24
N THR A 262 12.64 26.69 -13.96
CA THR A 262 13.06 27.61 -12.89
C THR A 262 13.81 26.84 -11.79
N THR A 263 15.13 26.79 -11.94
CA THR A 263 16.08 26.72 -10.84
C THR A 263 16.08 28.05 -10.09
N ASN A 264 16.09 28.02 -8.76
CA ASN A 264 16.64 28.99 -7.78
C ASN A 264 15.88 28.82 -6.44
N VAL A 265 16.44 28.88 -5.23
CA VAL A 265 17.76 29.21 -4.70
C VAL A 265 17.77 28.68 -3.25
N PHE A 266 18.91 28.11 -2.84
CA PHE A 266 19.22 27.75 -1.45
C PHE A 266 19.94 28.96 -0.84
N GLU A 267 19.37 29.60 0.19
CA GLU A 267 20.10 30.58 1.02
C GLU A 267 19.87 30.25 2.50
N GLY A 268 20.97 29.88 3.15
CA GLY A 268 21.06 29.81 4.59
C GLY A 268 21.44 31.16 5.17
N THR A 269 21.01 31.43 6.40
CA THR A 269 21.45 32.62 7.14
C THR A 269 21.96 32.22 8.52
N THR A 270 23.22 32.57 8.73
CA THR A 270 24.03 32.43 9.93
C THR A 270 23.63 33.38 11.07
N ILE A 271 23.99 32.92 12.26
CA ILE A 271 23.91 33.51 13.59
C ILE A 271 24.68 34.85 13.70
N SER A 272 24.18 35.81 14.48
CA SER A 272 25.00 36.79 15.21
C SER A 272 24.32 37.30 16.49
N THR A 273 24.83 36.79 17.61
CA THR A 273 25.22 37.48 18.85
C THR A 273 24.51 38.78 19.29
N VAL A 274 23.90 38.73 20.48
CA VAL A 274 23.87 39.86 21.42
C VAL A 274 24.25 39.32 22.81
N LEU A 275 25.51 39.55 23.20
CA LEU A 275 25.97 39.50 24.59
C LEU A 275 25.70 40.87 25.21
N LYS A 276 24.94 40.91 26.30
CA LYS A 276 24.90 42.05 27.23
C LYS A 276 25.21 41.56 28.63
N GLU A 277 26.16 42.24 29.24
CA GLU A 277 26.69 42.06 30.58
C GLU A 277 25.64 42.11 31.67
N GLY A 278 25.86 41.27 32.69
CA GLY A 278 25.08 41.23 33.91
C GLY A 278 25.20 39.89 34.66
N THR A 279 26.34 39.20 34.55
CA THR A 279 26.52 37.88 35.17
C THR A 279 26.95 38.03 36.63
N THR A 280 25.95 38.11 37.51
CA THR A 280 26.12 37.48 38.83
C THR A 280 26.29 35.98 38.55
N PHE A 281 27.45 35.42 38.92
CA PHE A 281 27.74 34.02 38.64
C PHE A 281 26.67 33.15 39.31
N ILE A 282 25.82 32.49 38.53
CA ILE A 282 24.76 31.62 39.07
C ILE A 282 25.34 30.51 39.97
N LEU A 283 26.61 30.14 39.72
CA LEU A 283 27.39 29.20 40.52
C LEU A 283 27.67 29.68 41.96
N THR A 284 27.52 30.97 42.29
CA THR A 284 27.69 31.46 43.68
C THR A 284 26.38 31.53 44.45
N GLN A 285 25.25 31.21 43.82
CA GLN A 285 23.95 31.29 44.46
C GLN A 285 23.60 29.95 45.12
N TRP A 286 23.32 29.95 46.43
CA TRP A 286 23.02 28.71 47.18
C TRP A 286 21.83 27.93 46.59
N TRP A 287 20.85 28.63 46.00
CA TRP A 287 19.68 28.03 45.38
C TRP A 287 20.00 27.29 44.06
N PHE A 288 21.10 27.62 43.38
CA PHE A 288 21.53 26.90 42.17
C PHE A 288 21.89 25.46 42.49
N TYR A 289 22.60 25.22 43.60
CA TYR A 289 22.93 23.88 44.05
C TYR A 289 21.71 23.07 44.49
N VAL A 290 20.69 23.73 45.05
CA VAL A 290 19.39 23.08 45.34
C VAL A 290 18.71 22.63 44.06
N LEU A 291 18.71 23.45 43.01
CA LEU A 291 18.16 23.09 41.70
C LEU A 291 18.92 21.94 41.04
N VAL A 292 20.25 21.94 41.08
CA VAL A 292 21.07 20.84 40.56
C VAL A 292 20.75 19.53 41.29
N LEU A 293 20.61 19.57 42.61
CA LEU A 293 20.27 18.39 43.41
C LEU A 293 18.87 17.86 43.08
N LEU A 294 17.92 18.76 42.82
CA LEU A 294 16.55 18.40 42.41
C LEU A 294 16.52 17.75 41.02
N VAL A 295 17.31 18.25 40.06
CA VAL A 295 17.48 17.64 38.73
C VAL A 295 18.12 16.26 38.84
N ILE A 296 19.16 16.10 39.66
CA ILE A 296 19.77 14.79 39.93
C ILE A 296 18.75 13.83 40.54
N LEU A 297 17.92 14.28 41.48
CA LEU A 297 16.88 13.46 42.09
C LEU A 297 15.83 13.01 41.07
N ILE A 298 15.41 13.90 40.16
CA ILE A 298 14.48 13.57 39.07
C ILE A 298 15.11 12.55 38.11
N ILE A 299 16.39 12.70 37.76
CA ILE A 299 17.11 11.73 36.91
C ILE A 299 17.22 10.38 37.63
N LEU A 300 17.55 10.35 38.92
CA LEU A 300 17.62 9.12 39.70
C LEU A 300 16.26 8.44 39.84
N LEU A 301 15.18 9.21 40.03
CA LEU A 301 13.81 8.69 40.04
C LEU A 301 13.38 8.19 38.66
N GLY A 302 13.77 8.88 37.59
CA GLY A 302 13.57 8.46 36.21
C GLY A 302 14.31 7.17 35.89
N CYS A 303 15.60 7.07 36.23
CA CYS A 303 16.39 5.85 36.11
C CYS A 303 15.81 4.72 36.98
N TYR A 304 15.40 5.00 38.23
CA TYR A 304 14.74 4.01 39.07
C TYR A 304 13.41 3.53 38.45
N TYR A 305 12.63 4.43 37.84
CA TYR A 305 11.40 4.08 37.14
C TYR A 305 11.66 3.27 35.86
N CYS A 306 12.69 3.62 35.09
CA CYS A 306 13.10 2.93 33.87
C CYS A 306 13.79 1.58 34.15
N CYS A 307 14.54 1.46 35.25
CA CYS A 307 15.25 0.24 35.65
C CYS A 307 14.41 -0.66 36.57
N ARG A 308 13.27 -0.17 37.08
CA ARG A 308 12.28 -1.02 37.75
C ARG A 308 11.64 -1.88 36.67
N ASN A 309 12.11 -3.12 36.57
CA ASN A 309 11.55 -4.18 35.74
C ASN A 309 10.02 -4.14 35.78
N ARG A 310 9.44 -3.51 34.76
CA ARG A 310 8.08 -3.77 34.36
C ARG A 310 8.19 -4.96 33.41
N SER A 311 7.81 -6.14 33.89
CA SER A 311 7.52 -7.28 33.03
C SER A 311 6.24 -7.01 32.23
N GLU A 312 6.23 -5.92 31.46
CA GLU A 312 5.18 -5.52 30.51
C GLU A 312 5.22 -6.40 29.24
N GLU A 313 6.23 -7.27 29.09
CA GLU A 313 6.35 -8.20 27.97
C GLU A 313 5.33 -9.36 27.98
N GLN A 314 4.49 -9.50 29.00
CA GLN A 314 3.52 -10.61 29.12
C GLN A 314 2.06 -10.19 29.23
N LEU A 315 1.73 -8.90 29.11
CA LEU A 315 0.36 -8.44 29.23
C LEU A 315 -0.12 -7.80 27.92
N PRO A 316 -1.33 -8.17 27.44
CA PRO A 316 -1.96 -7.45 26.34
C PRO A 316 -2.13 -5.98 26.73
N LEU A 317 -1.92 -5.06 25.78
CA LEU A 317 -2.02 -3.61 26.01
C LEU A 317 -3.46 -3.13 26.26
N ILE A 318 -4.43 -4.05 26.39
CA ILE A 318 -5.82 -3.76 26.73
C ILE A 318 -6.37 -4.90 27.60
N SER A 319 -6.86 -4.54 28.79
CA SER A 319 -7.97 -5.16 29.49
C SER A 319 -9.11 -4.16 29.56
#